data_AF-A0A7W9UXF3-F1
#
_entry.id   AF-A0A7W9UXF3-F1
#
_cell.length_a   1.000
_cell.length_b   1.000
_cell.length_c   1.000
_cell.angle_alpha   90.00
_cell.angle_beta   90.00
_cell.angle_gamma   90.00
#
_symmetry.space_group_name_H-M   'P 1'
#
loop_
_entity.id
_entity.type
_entity.pdbx_description
1 polymer ?
#
loop_
_entity_poly.entity_id
_entity_poly.type
_entity_poly.pdbx_seq_one_letter_code
_entity_poly.pdbx_strand_id
1 'polypeptide(L)'
;MEYWHGPISITTKGTATWMLGTAPDGLADQVRETGAQWVAGGLDPLAELVRVQRLALAIADRHSLDPDNPRNLTHSVILGAG
;
A
#
# COMPACT_ATOMS: atom_id res chain seq x y z
N MET A 1 14.00 -2.25 -10.42
CA MET A 1 12.74 -2.09 -9.65
C MET A 1 13.14 -2.04 -8.19
N GLU A 2 12.77 -0.99 -7.45
CA GLU A 2 13.36 -0.68 -6.12
C GLU A 2 12.87 -1.60 -4.99
N TYR A 3 11.79 -2.35 -5.21
CA TYR A 3 11.21 -3.21 -4.16
C TYR A 3 12.19 -4.26 -3.60
N TRP A 4 13.09 -4.78 -4.44
CA TRP A 4 14.15 -5.69 -4.01
C TRP A 4 15.23 -5.03 -3.16
N HIS A 5 15.42 -3.72 -3.30
CA HIS A 5 16.52 -2.97 -2.69
C HIS A 5 16.14 -2.33 -1.36
N GLY A 6 15.21 -2.95 -0.62
CA GLY A 6 14.84 -2.50 0.71
C GLY A 6 13.49 -3.04 1.18
N PRO A 7 12.38 -2.70 0.49
CA PRO A 7 11.03 -3.06 0.93
C PRO A 7 10.82 -4.56 1.18
N ILE A 8 11.43 -5.42 0.35
CA ILE A 8 11.28 -6.87 0.52
C ILE A 8 11.82 -7.37 1.88
N SER A 9 12.80 -6.69 2.48
CA SER A 9 13.40 -7.10 3.77
C SER A 9 12.45 -7.03 4.98
N ILE A 10 11.37 -6.24 4.88
CA ILE A 10 10.33 -6.13 5.92
C ILE A 10 9.00 -6.77 5.50
N THR A 11 8.96 -7.43 4.34
CA THR A 11 7.75 -8.08 3.82
C THR A 11 7.55 -9.40 4.55
N THR A 12 6.37 -9.62 5.15
CA THR A 12 6.07 -10.80 5.95
C THR A 12 4.57 -11.12 5.93
N LYS A 13 4.11 -12.11 6.70
CA LYS A 13 2.72 -12.61 6.74
C LYS A 13 1.65 -11.54 7.01
N GLY A 14 2.01 -10.42 7.64
CA GLY A 14 1.10 -9.27 7.87
C GLY A 14 1.08 -8.24 6.73
N THR A 15 1.88 -8.43 5.69
CA THR A 15 2.07 -7.48 4.59
C THR A 15 1.23 -7.88 3.39
N ALA A 16 0.65 -6.88 2.73
CA ALA A 16 0.06 -7.01 1.40
C ALA A 16 0.83 -6.13 0.42
N THR A 17 1.27 -6.71 -0.69
CA THR A 17 1.94 -6.01 -1.79
C THR A 17 0.98 -5.91 -2.96
N TRP A 18 0.69 -4.69 -3.42
CA TRP A 18 -0.28 -4.42 -4.47
C TRP A 18 0.42 -3.84 -5.70
N MET A 19 0.27 -4.49 -6.84
CA MET A 19 0.78 -3.99 -8.10
C MET A 19 -0.20 -3.04 -8.77
N LEU A 20 0.29 -1.87 -9.14
CA LEU A 20 -0.39 -0.91 -10.00
C LEU A 20 0.29 -0.94 -11.36
N GLY A 21 -0.26 -1.74 -12.28
CA GLY A 21 0.33 -2.00 -13.60
C GLY A 21 1.12 -3.31 -13.68
N THR A 22 2.05 -3.39 -14.63
CA THR A 22 2.73 -4.65 -14.95
C THR A 22 3.69 -5.09 -13.84
N ALA A 23 3.48 -6.30 -13.33
CA ALA A 23 4.37 -6.94 -12.38
C ALA A 23 5.70 -7.34 -13.05
N PRO A 24 6.86 -7.07 -12.43
CA PRO A 24 8.12 -7.66 -12.85
C PRO A 24 8.10 -9.18 -12.68
N ASP A 25 8.79 -9.87 -13.58
CA ASP A 25 8.95 -11.33 -13.51
C ASP A 25 9.57 -11.76 -12.19
N GLY A 26 9.04 -12.85 -11.61
CA GLY A 26 9.53 -13.47 -10.37
C GLY A 26 9.18 -12.74 -9.07
N LEU A 27 8.80 -11.46 -9.13
CA LEU A 27 8.50 -10.69 -7.91
C LEU A 27 7.33 -11.26 -7.12
N ALA A 28 6.27 -11.68 -7.80
CA ALA A 28 5.08 -12.21 -7.17
C ALA A 28 5.39 -13.46 -6.32
N ASP A 29 6.27 -14.32 -6.81
CA ASP A 29 6.66 -15.55 -6.13
C ASP A 29 7.55 -15.25 -4.93
N GLN A 30 8.51 -14.33 -5.08
CA GLN A 30 9.36 -13.90 -3.98
C GLN A 30 8.57 -13.21 -2.86
N VAL A 31 7.55 -12.41 -3.18
CA VAL A 31 6.64 -11.86 -2.16
C VAL A 31 5.93 -13.00 -1.43
N ARG A 32 5.42 -14.01 -2.15
CA ARG A 32 4.74 -15.16 -1.53
C ARG A 32 5.68 -16.00 -0.68
N GLU A 33 6.95 -16.14 -1.05
CA GLU A 33 7.96 -16.86 -0.26
C GLU A 33 8.17 -16.22 1.13
N THR A 34 7.98 -14.91 1.27
CA THR A 34 8.00 -14.24 2.59
C THR A 34 6.76 -14.52 3.46
N GLY A 35 5.75 -15.19 2.89
CA GLY A 35 4.43 -15.41 3.50
C GLY A 35 3.46 -14.24 3.34
N ALA A 36 3.86 -13.16 2.67
CA ALA A 36 3.02 -12.00 2.40
C ALA A 36 1.95 -12.26 1.33
N GLN A 37 0.94 -11.40 1.31
CA GLN A 37 -0.11 -11.45 0.30
C GLN A 37 0.29 -10.65 -0.95
N TRP A 38 0.24 -11.31 -2.10
CA TRP A 38 0.42 -10.66 -3.41
C TRP A 38 -0.93 -10.31 -4.05
N VAL A 39 -1.11 -9.05 -4.44
CA VAL A 39 -2.26 -8.57 -5.21
C VAL A 39 -1.76 -8.07 -6.57
N ALA A 40 -2.02 -8.84 -7.62
CA ALA A 40 -1.44 -8.61 -8.94
C ALA A 40 -1.91 -7.35 -9.68
N GLY A 41 -3.08 -6.79 -9.33
CA GLY A 41 -3.70 -5.66 -10.03
C GLY A 41 -4.04 -5.99 -11.50
N GLY A 42 -5.30 -6.30 -11.79
CA GLY A 42 -5.72 -6.72 -13.13
C GLY A 42 -6.41 -5.62 -13.93
N LEU A 43 -6.76 -4.52 -13.27
CA LEU A 43 -7.45 -3.38 -13.87
C LEU A 43 -6.46 -2.31 -14.32
N ASP A 44 -7.00 -1.28 -14.98
CA ASP A 44 -6.28 -0.03 -15.18
C ASP A 44 -5.70 0.49 -13.84
N PRO A 45 -4.47 1.02 -13.80
CA PRO A 45 -3.84 1.48 -12.57
C PRO A 45 -4.66 2.48 -11.75
N LEU A 46 -5.46 3.35 -12.38
CA LEU A 46 -6.33 4.28 -11.67
C LEU A 46 -7.52 3.57 -11.02
N ALA A 47 -8.05 2.51 -11.65
CA ALA A 47 -9.08 1.68 -11.06
C ALA A 47 -8.54 0.83 -9.90
N GLU A 48 -7.31 0.33 -10.01
CA GLU A 48 -6.62 -0.36 -8.89
C GLU A 48 -6.36 0.60 -7.72
N LEU A 49 -6.02 1.86 -7.98
CA LEU A 49 -5.85 2.88 -6.93
C LEU A 49 -7.13 3.05 -6.09
N VAL A 50 -8.31 3.07 -6.72
CA VAL A 50 -9.59 3.12 -6.00
C VAL A 50 -9.78 1.89 -5.10
N ARG A 51 -9.36 0.70 -5.53
CA ARG A 51 -9.43 -0.51 -4.70
C ARG A 51 -8.49 -0.42 -3.49
N VAL A 52 -7.28 0.10 -3.67
CA VAL A 52 -6.33 0.35 -2.58
C VAL A 52 -6.92 1.36 -1.57
N GLN A 53 -7.53 2.45 -2.05
CA GLN A 53 -8.18 3.44 -1.18
C GLN A 53 -9.36 2.83 -0.40
N ARG A 54 -10.20 2.00 -1.05
CA ARG A 54 -11.30 1.29 -0.37
C ARG A 54 -10.80 0.30 0.68
N LEU A 55 -9.67 -0.36 0.44
CA LEU A 55 -9.02 -1.20 1.45
C LEU A 55 -8.58 -0.37 2.66
N ALA A 56 -7.96 0.79 2.42
CA ALA A 56 -7.55 1.68 3.51
C ALA A 56 -8.75 2.12 4.37
N LEU A 57 -9.89 2.45 3.75
CA LEU A 57 -11.14 2.77 4.48
C LEU A 57 -11.65 1.58 5.30
N ALA A 58 -11.66 0.37 4.74
CA ALA A 58 -12.07 -0.83 5.47
C ALA A 58 -11.13 -1.15 6.65
N ILE A 59 -9.83 -0.89 6.50
CA ILE A 59 -8.86 -1.01 7.60
C ILE A 59 -9.16 0.04 8.68
N ALA A 60 -9.40 1.30 8.31
CA ALA A 60 -9.74 2.35 9.27
C ALA A 60 -10.99 2.00 10.08
N ASP A 61 -12.07 1.54 9.42
CA ASP A 61 -13.31 1.10 10.06
C ASP A 61 -13.07 -0.05 11.06
N ARG A 62 -12.33 -1.09 10.63
CA ARG A 62 -11.96 -2.22 11.50
C ARG A 62 -11.17 -1.80 12.73
N HIS A 63 -10.41 -0.71 12.64
CA HIS A 63 -9.63 -0.14 13.73
C HIS A 63 -10.33 1.03 14.44
N SER A 64 -11.59 1.31 14.10
CA SER A 64 -12.39 2.43 14.63
C SER A 64 -11.66 3.78 14.54
N LEU A 65 -10.97 4.00 13.41
CA LEU A 65 -10.27 5.24 13.10
C LEU A 65 -11.15 6.10 12.20
N ASP A 66 -11.13 7.42 12.40
CA ASP A 66 -11.74 8.40 11.51
C ASP A 66 -10.76 8.74 10.36
N PRO A 67 -11.02 8.28 9.12
CA PRO A 67 -10.17 8.59 7.97
C PRO A 67 -10.34 10.02 7.47
N ASP A 68 -11.43 10.72 7.83
CA ASP A 68 -11.70 12.10 7.42
C ASP A 68 -10.97 13.11 8.33
N ASN A 69 -10.70 12.73 9.58
CA ASN A 69 -9.90 13.53 10.54
C ASN A 69 -8.69 12.75 11.09
N PRO A 70 -7.69 12.42 10.25
CA PRO A 70 -6.53 11.67 10.68
C PRO A 70 -5.67 12.44 11.70
N ARG A 71 -5.11 11.70 12.67
CA ARG A 71 -4.31 12.27 13.77
C ARG A 71 -3.09 13.02 13.21
N ASN A 72 -2.81 14.19 13.79
CA ASN A 72 -1.64 15.01 13.48
C ASN A 72 -1.55 15.50 12.02
N LEU A 73 -2.66 15.53 11.29
CA LEU A 73 -2.71 16.10 9.94
C LEU A 73 -3.56 17.37 9.90
N THR A 74 -3.12 18.31 9.09
CA THR A 74 -3.88 19.50 8.68
C THR A 74 -4.21 19.37 7.20
N HIS A 75 -5.25 20.07 6.76
CA HIS A 75 -5.62 20.11 5.33
C HIS A 75 -4.45 20.61 4.45
N SER A 76 -3.58 21.47 4.99
CA SER A 76 -2.41 21.98 4.28
C SER A 76 -1.22 22.07 5.23
N VAL A 77 -0.03 21.69 4.76
CA VAL A 77 1.23 21.83 5.50
C VAL A 77 1.80 23.21 5.21
N ILE A 78 1.94 24.03 6.24
CA ILE A 78 2.55 25.37 6.15
C ILE A 78 3.86 25.33 6.92
N LEU A 79 4.95 25.62 6.23
CA LEU A 79 6.27 25.76 6.86
C LEU A 79 6.48 27.24 7.21
N GLY A 80 6.87 27.53 8.44
CA GLY A 80 7.29 28.88 8.82
C GLY A 80 8.57 29.26 8.06
N ALA A 81 8.74 30.56 7.76
CA ALA A 81 10.06 31.05 7.37
C ALA A 81 10.99 30.88 8.58
N GLY A 82 12.05 30.08 8.40
CA GLY A 82 13.11 29.90 9.40
C GLY A 82 13.91 31.15 9.63
#